data_AF-A0AAD5CAL5-F1
#
_entry.id   AF-A0AAD5CAL5-F1
#
_cell.length_a   1.000
_cell.length_b   1.000
_cell.length_c   1.000
_cell.angle_alpha   90.00
_cell.angle_beta   90.00
_cell.angle_gamma   90.00
#
_symmetry.space_group_name_H-M   'P 1'
#
loop_
_entity.id
_entity.type
_entity.pdbx_description
1 polymer ?
#
loop_
_entity_poly.entity_id
_entity_poly.type
_entity_poly.pdbx_seq_one_letter_code
_entity_poly.pdbx_strand_id
1 'polypeptide(L)'
;MQMTISDILLKNIYDAKDSFLNKSRILIEKGRELRARGVEGLNECNDLLSAAISTMQLIQSDIYDNNKEACGPICNLLAEAYCLRALCTQEAEPNSKVFVQDIGYALKLWLSQEHSQSVEQTDMVYHNTILLLYHVGDLLLLKGYMDAHSDIYEMMIRFCTCKNVSL
;
A
#
# COMPACT_ATOMS: atom_id res chain seq x y z
N MET A 1 -8.02 -6.28 -19.92
CA MET A 1 -6.65 -6.62 -20.38
C MET A 1 -5.69 -6.74 -19.19
N GLN A 2 -5.58 -5.75 -18.31
CA GLN A 2 -4.66 -5.81 -17.16
C GLN A 2 -4.97 -6.97 -16.18
N MET A 3 -6.24 -7.21 -15.85
CA MET A 3 -6.65 -8.36 -15.02
C MET A 3 -6.22 -9.71 -15.58
N THR A 4 -6.34 -9.91 -16.89
CA THR A 4 -5.91 -11.14 -17.59
C THR A 4 -4.40 -11.32 -17.49
N ILE A 5 -3.64 -10.22 -17.59
CA ILE A 5 -2.17 -10.23 -17.42
C ILE A 5 -1.83 -10.61 -15.97
N SER A 6 -2.49 -10.00 -14.98
CA SER A 6 -2.30 -10.35 -13.56
C SER A 6 -2.57 -11.82 -13.28
N ASP A 7 -3.64 -12.39 -13.84
CA ASP A 7 -3.98 -13.81 -13.66
C ASP A 7 -2.94 -14.74 -14.29
N ILE A 8 -2.36 -14.37 -15.44
CA ILE A 8 -1.26 -15.12 -16.07
C ILE A 8 0.00 -15.03 -15.21
N LEU A 9 0.35 -13.84 -14.74
CA LEU A 9 1.54 -13.62 -13.92
C LEU A 9 1.45 -14.38 -12.60
N LEU A 10 0.29 -14.36 -11.92
CA LEU A 10 0.08 -15.09 -10.67
C LEU A 10 0.27 -16.62 -10.84
N LYS A 11 -0.08 -17.17 -12.00
CA LYS A 11 0.13 -18.60 -12.30
C LYS A 11 1.60 -18.95 -12.54
N ASN A 12 2.41 -17.99 -12.98
CA ASN A 12 3.80 -18.20 -13.41
C ASN A 12 4.84 -17.95 -12.30
N ILE A 13 4.41 -17.51 -11.11
CA ILE A 13 5.30 -17.19 -9.99
C ILE A 13 5.53 -18.46 -9.15
N TYR A 14 6.76 -19.00 -9.21
CA TYR A 14 7.24 -20.18 -8.45
C TYR A 14 7.70 -19.82 -7.02
N ASP A 15 7.64 -20.77 -6.05
CA ASP A 15 7.81 -20.63 -4.57
C ASP A 15 9.16 -20.09 -4.00
N ALA A 16 9.73 -19.01 -4.54
CA ALA A 16 10.86 -18.31 -3.91
C ALA A 16 10.40 -17.12 -3.03
N LYS A 17 11.23 -16.64 -2.09
CA LYS A 17 10.88 -15.46 -1.25
C LYS A 17 10.58 -14.20 -2.06
N ASP A 18 11.36 -13.91 -3.09
CA ASP A 18 11.08 -12.81 -4.05
C ASP A 18 9.76 -13.00 -4.81
N SER A 19 9.33 -14.24 -4.94
CA SER A 19 8.07 -14.58 -5.57
C SER A 19 6.87 -14.15 -4.72
N PHE A 20 6.95 -14.20 -3.39
CA PHE A 20 5.88 -13.70 -2.54
C PHE A 20 5.72 -12.18 -2.58
N LEU A 21 6.83 -11.43 -2.68
CA LEU A 21 6.77 -9.97 -2.84
C LEU A 21 6.17 -9.58 -4.18
N ASN A 22 6.61 -10.24 -5.26
CA ASN A 22 6.05 -10.02 -6.60
C ASN A 22 4.57 -10.43 -6.68
N LYS A 23 4.20 -11.53 -6.03
CA LYS A 23 2.80 -11.97 -5.89
C LYS A 23 1.97 -10.92 -5.17
N SER A 24 2.47 -10.37 -4.06
CA SER A 24 1.79 -9.32 -3.30
C SER A 24 1.59 -8.05 -4.15
N ARG A 25 2.59 -7.65 -4.94
CA ARG A 25 2.48 -6.53 -5.87
C ARG A 25 1.37 -6.77 -6.90
N ILE A 26 1.30 -7.96 -7.49
CA ILE A 26 0.25 -8.29 -8.46
C ILE A 26 -1.14 -8.32 -7.81
N LEU A 27 -1.24 -8.82 -6.58
CA LEU A 27 -2.51 -8.81 -5.82
C LEU A 27 -2.99 -7.37 -5.57
N ILE A 28 -2.08 -6.45 -5.22
CA ILE A 28 -2.41 -5.04 -5.00
C ILE A 28 -2.90 -4.39 -6.29
N GLU A 29 -2.19 -4.58 -7.41
CA GLU A 29 -2.61 -4.04 -8.71
C GLU A 29 -3.95 -4.64 -9.16
N LYS A 30 -4.17 -5.95 -8.95
CA LYS A 30 -5.46 -6.59 -9.20
C LYS A 30 -6.57 -6.00 -8.32
N GLY A 31 -6.27 -5.69 -7.06
CA GLY A 31 -7.17 -5.01 -6.14
C GLY A 31 -7.54 -3.60 -6.60
N ARG A 32 -6.58 -2.81 -7.11
CA ARG A 32 -6.84 -1.48 -7.71
C ARG A 32 -7.84 -1.57 -8.86
N GLU A 33 -7.63 -2.52 -9.77
CA GLU A 33 -8.50 -2.74 -10.92
C GLU A 33 -9.91 -3.19 -10.50
N LEU A 34 -10.02 -4.04 -9.48
CA LEU A 34 -11.31 -4.46 -8.94
C LEU A 34 -12.06 -3.31 -8.27
N ARG A 35 -11.36 -2.50 -7.47
CA ARG A 35 -11.94 -1.27 -6.88
C ARG A 35 -12.48 -0.35 -7.97
N ALA A 36 -11.75 -0.18 -9.08
CA ALA A 36 -12.17 0.67 -10.20
C ALA A 36 -13.45 0.19 -10.90
N ARG A 37 -13.86 -1.07 -10.72
CA ARG A 37 -15.16 -1.60 -11.21
C ARG A 37 -16.34 -1.20 -10.32
N GLY A 38 -16.09 -0.50 -9.21
CA GLY A 38 -17.12 -0.11 -8.26
C GLY A 38 -17.55 -1.25 -7.35
N VAL A 39 -18.77 -1.16 -6.82
CA VAL A 39 -19.29 -1.99 -5.71
C VAL A 39 -19.13 -3.49 -5.96
N GLU A 40 -19.33 -3.95 -7.20
CA GLU A 40 -19.22 -5.37 -7.58
C GLU A 40 -17.83 -5.97 -7.33
N GLY A 41 -16.77 -5.15 -7.39
CA GLY A 41 -15.39 -5.58 -7.19
C GLY A 41 -14.85 -5.43 -5.77
N LEU A 42 -15.59 -4.78 -4.86
CA LEU A 42 -15.03 -4.38 -3.56
C LEU A 42 -14.77 -5.56 -2.61
N ASN A 43 -15.62 -6.59 -2.62
CA ASN A 43 -15.40 -7.77 -1.78
C ASN A 43 -14.14 -8.52 -2.22
N GLU A 44 -13.99 -8.77 -3.52
CA GLU A 44 -12.79 -9.40 -4.07
C GLU A 44 -11.55 -8.50 -3.88
N CYS A 45 -11.69 -7.17 -4.00
CA CYS A 45 -10.62 -6.21 -3.65
C CYS A 45 -10.13 -6.44 -2.22
N ASN A 46 -11.05 -6.44 -1.24
CA ASN A 46 -10.71 -6.59 0.17
C ASN A 46 -10.04 -7.93 0.48
N ASP A 47 -10.51 -9.02 -0.13
CA ASP A 47 -9.93 -10.36 0.02
C ASP A 47 -8.50 -10.41 -0.51
N LEU A 48 -8.26 -9.90 -1.72
CA LEU A 48 -6.93 -9.89 -2.34
C LEU A 48 -5.95 -9.01 -1.55
N LEU A 49 -6.40 -7.84 -1.09
CA LEU A 49 -5.55 -6.94 -0.29
C LEU A 49 -5.24 -7.54 1.08
N SER A 50 -6.20 -8.21 1.71
CA SER A 50 -5.96 -8.90 2.98
C SER A 50 -4.98 -10.06 2.83
N ALA A 51 -5.06 -10.81 1.72
CA ALA A 51 -4.09 -11.85 1.39
C ALA A 51 -2.68 -11.27 1.15
N ALA A 52 -2.58 -10.15 0.43
CA ALA A 52 -1.31 -9.46 0.19
C ALA A 52 -0.69 -8.93 1.49
N ILE A 53 -1.49 -8.28 2.34
CA ILE A 53 -1.07 -7.77 3.66
C ILE A 53 -0.55 -8.90 4.53
N SER A 54 -1.33 -9.99 4.67
CA SER A 54 -0.93 -11.14 5.50
C SER A 54 0.37 -11.77 5.02
N THR A 55 0.54 -11.91 3.70
CA THR A 55 1.76 -12.44 3.09
C THR A 55 2.96 -11.54 3.39
N MET A 56 2.83 -10.23 3.20
CA MET A 56 3.92 -9.28 3.44
C MET A 56 4.25 -9.15 4.92
N GLN A 57 3.29 -9.25 5.84
CA GLN A 57 3.55 -9.27 7.29
C GLN A 57 4.38 -10.47 7.71
N LEU A 58 4.10 -11.65 7.16
CA LEU A 58 4.89 -12.86 7.41
C LEU A 58 6.34 -12.66 6.96
N ILE A 59 6.53 -12.16 5.73
CA ILE A 59 7.86 -11.90 5.18
C ILE A 59 8.59 -10.81 5.99
N GLN A 60 7.88 -9.76 6.38
CA GLN A 60 8.44 -8.66 7.17
C GLN A 60 8.95 -9.18 8.51
N SER A 61 8.19 -10.04 9.20
CA SER A 61 8.64 -10.68 10.44
C SER A 61 9.90 -11.50 10.22
N ASP A 62 9.96 -12.31 9.15
CA ASP A 62 11.13 -13.14 8.84
C ASP A 62 12.39 -12.31 8.50
N ILE A 63 12.23 -11.14 7.88
CA ILE A 63 13.35 -10.30 7.43
C ILE A 63 13.82 -9.35 8.53
N TYR A 64 12.91 -8.84 9.36
CA TYR A 64 13.25 -7.89 10.43
C TYR A 64 14.30 -8.47 11.40
N ASP A 65 14.25 -9.78 11.64
CA ASP A 65 15.23 -10.48 12.47
C ASP A 65 16.62 -10.62 11.81
N ASN A 66 16.73 -10.43 10.50
CA ASN A 66 17.91 -10.77 9.71
C ASN A 66 18.59 -9.56 9.00
N ASN A 67 17.82 -8.56 8.53
CA ASN A 67 18.37 -7.36 7.89
C ASN A 67 17.33 -6.22 7.79
N LYS A 68 17.48 -5.17 8.61
CA LYS A 68 16.55 -4.03 8.68
C LYS A 68 16.50 -3.18 7.39
N GLU A 69 17.61 -3.08 6.66
CA GLU A 69 17.68 -2.25 5.44
C GLU A 69 16.91 -2.88 4.25
N ALA A 70 16.86 -4.21 4.18
CA ALA A 70 16.09 -4.93 3.16
C ALA A 70 14.56 -4.79 3.31
N CYS A 71 14.09 -4.21 4.42
CA CYS A 71 12.67 -4.10 4.74
C CYS A 71 11.97 -2.91 4.04
N GLY A 72 12.72 -1.91 3.56
CA GLY A 72 12.16 -0.68 2.97
C GLY A 72 11.12 -0.91 1.86
N PRO A 73 11.42 -1.69 0.81
CA PRO A 73 10.47 -1.99 -0.26
C PRO A 73 9.19 -2.71 0.22
N ILE A 74 9.32 -3.61 1.22
CA ILE A 74 8.19 -4.34 1.79
C ILE A 74 7.31 -3.39 2.61
N CYS A 75 7.91 -2.53 3.43
CA CYS A 75 7.17 -1.54 4.20
C CYS A 75 6.37 -0.60 3.30
N ASN A 76 6.95 -0.14 2.18
CA ASN A 76 6.23 0.73 1.24
C ASN A 76 5.04 0.01 0.59
N LEU A 77 5.26 -1.20 0.08
CA LEU A 77 4.19 -1.96 -0.56
C LEU A 77 3.09 -2.35 0.44
N LEU A 78 3.46 -2.67 1.68
CA LEU A 78 2.53 -2.99 2.76
C LEU A 78 1.70 -1.76 3.16
N ALA A 79 2.31 -0.58 3.27
CA ALA A 79 1.60 0.67 3.54
C ALA A 79 0.61 1.02 2.43
N GLU A 80 0.99 0.84 1.17
CA GLU A 80 0.06 1.01 0.04
C GLU A 80 -1.12 0.05 0.11
N ALA A 81 -0.88 -1.22 0.43
CA ALA A 81 -1.95 -2.22 0.55
C ALA A 81 -2.93 -1.84 1.68
N TYR A 82 -2.42 -1.36 2.81
CA TYR A 82 -3.25 -0.85 3.91
C TYR A 82 -4.10 0.34 3.48
N CYS A 83 -3.52 1.36 2.88
CA CYS A 83 -4.27 2.53 2.41
C CYS A 83 -5.34 2.15 1.36
N LEU A 84 -5.01 1.24 0.44
CA LEU A 84 -5.97 0.80 -0.57
C LEU A 84 -7.11 -0.03 0.05
N ARG A 85 -6.80 -0.88 1.03
CA ARG A 85 -7.83 -1.65 1.76
C ARG A 85 -8.70 -0.76 2.61
N ALA A 86 -8.15 0.30 3.20
CA ALA A 86 -8.91 1.32 3.92
C ALA A 86 -9.97 1.95 3.01
N LEU A 87 -9.59 2.32 1.78
CA LEU A 87 -10.51 2.86 0.78
C LEU A 87 -11.56 1.81 0.34
N CYS A 88 -11.14 0.60 -0.05
CA CYS A 88 -12.08 -0.47 -0.47
C CYS A 88 -13.07 -0.85 0.65
N THR A 89 -12.61 -0.96 1.90
CA THR A 89 -13.45 -1.27 3.06
C THR A 89 -14.47 -0.18 3.31
N GLN A 90 -14.06 1.08 3.22
CA GLN A 90 -14.94 2.22 3.45
C GLN A 90 -15.98 2.40 2.34
N GLU A 91 -15.66 2.02 1.11
CA GLU A 91 -16.59 2.00 -0.02
C GLU A 91 -17.59 0.84 0.09
N ALA A 92 -17.15 -0.33 0.57
CA ALA A 92 -18.00 -1.50 0.75
C ALA A 92 -18.91 -1.39 1.97
N GLU A 93 -18.37 -0.87 3.07
CA GLU A 93 -19.01 -0.79 4.38
C GLU A 93 -18.88 0.63 4.95
N PRO A 94 -19.78 1.56 4.58
CA PRO A 94 -19.62 2.98 4.92
C PRO A 94 -19.56 3.32 6.42
N ASN A 95 -20.06 2.43 7.27
CA ASN A 95 -20.10 2.57 8.72
C ASN A 95 -18.92 1.89 9.44
N SER A 96 -18.08 1.16 8.71
CA SER A 96 -16.91 0.52 9.28
C SER A 96 -15.90 1.56 9.75
N LYS A 97 -15.20 1.27 10.85
CA LYS A 97 -14.07 2.07 11.35
C LYS A 97 -12.72 1.41 11.11
N VAL A 98 -12.69 0.27 10.43
CA VAL A 98 -11.47 -0.49 10.13
C VAL A 98 -10.49 0.34 9.31
N PHE A 99 -10.99 1.23 8.44
CA PHE A 99 -10.17 2.11 7.61
C PHE A 99 -9.21 2.98 8.43
N VAL A 100 -9.61 3.42 9.64
CA VAL A 100 -8.75 4.24 10.52
C VAL A 100 -7.53 3.45 10.99
N GLN A 101 -7.72 2.16 11.33
CA GLN A 101 -6.64 1.29 11.77
C GLN A 101 -5.67 1.02 10.61
N ASP A 102 -6.20 0.69 9.43
CA ASP A 102 -5.40 0.47 8.23
C ASP A 102 -4.55 1.71 7.89
N ILE A 103 -5.14 2.90 7.91
CA ILE A 103 -4.39 4.15 7.67
C ILE A 103 -3.30 4.36 8.73
N GLY A 104 -3.61 4.11 10.00
CA GLY A 104 -2.64 4.21 11.09
C GLY A 104 -1.45 3.25 10.90
N TYR A 105 -1.71 2.01 10.45
CA TYR A 105 -0.64 1.06 10.13
C TYR A 105 0.22 1.52 8.95
N ALA A 106 -0.41 2.04 7.88
CA ALA A 106 0.31 2.57 6.73
C ALA A 106 1.25 3.73 7.11
N LEU A 107 0.73 4.70 7.87
CA LEU A 107 1.52 5.85 8.32
C LEU A 107 2.68 5.44 9.21
N LYS A 108 2.45 4.50 10.14
CA LYS A 108 3.52 3.96 10.99
C LYS A 108 4.63 3.31 10.17
N LEU A 109 4.29 2.56 9.12
CA LEU A 109 5.27 1.92 8.22
C LEU A 109 6.08 2.94 7.42
N TRP A 110 5.45 4.02 6.96
CA TRP A 110 6.15 5.06 6.21
C TRP A 110 7.00 5.98 7.11
N LEU A 111 6.48 6.39 8.27
CA LEU A 111 7.19 7.28 9.19
C LEU A 111 8.41 6.62 9.83
N SER A 112 8.34 5.31 10.09
CA SER A 112 9.45 4.53 10.67
C SER A 112 10.63 4.29 9.72
N GLN A 113 10.50 4.62 8.44
CA GLN A 113 11.60 4.58 7.47
C GLN A 113 12.46 5.85 7.60
N GLU A 114 13.47 5.81 8.46
CA GLU A 114 14.39 6.92 8.73
C GLU A 114 15.43 7.15 7.61
N HIS A 115 15.05 7.29 6.32
CA HIS A 115 15.92 7.54 5.14
C HIS A 115 16.18 6.33 4.21
N SER A 116 15.41 5.25 4.27
CA SER A 116 15.60 4.07 3.40
C SER A 116 15.06 4.23 1.96
N GLN A 117 15.09 5.44 1.38
CA GLN A 117 14.71 5.68 -0.03
C GLN A 117 15.92 5.60 -0.97
N SER A 118 16.96 4.84 -0.62
CA SER A 118 18.13 4.58 -1.47
C SER A 118 17.87 3.58 -2.61
N VAL A 119 16.67 2.99 -2.67
CA VAL A 119 16.25 2.18 -3.82
C VAL A 119 15.62 3.14 -4.82
N GLU A 120 16.10 3.13 -6.06
CA GLU A 120 15.53 3.81 -7.24
C GLU A 120 14.02 3.54 -7.36
N GLN A 121 13.21 4.25 -6.60
CA GLN A 121 11.78 4.29 -6.79
C GLN A 121 11.53 5.15 -8.00
N THR A 122 10.85 4.58 -8.99
CA THR A 122 10.52 5.30 -10.20
C THR A 122 9.54 6.43 -9.88
N ASP A 123 9.58 7.51 -10.66
CA ASP A 123 8.68 8.66 -10.50
C ASP A 123 7.20 8.28 -10.42
N MET A 124 6.83 7.18 -11.09
CA MET A 124 5.50 6.60 -11.13
C MET A 124 5.08 6.02 -9.78
N VAL A 125 5.97 5.33 -9.06
CA VAL A 125 5.68 4.79 -7.72
C VAL A 125 5.37 5.93 -6.76
N TYR A 126 6.23 6.93 -6.71
CA TYR A 126 5.99 8.11 -5.87
C TYR A 126 4.70 8.85 -6.21
N HIS A 127 4.36 8.96 -7.51
CA HIS A 127 3.10 9.59 -7.93
C HIS A 127 1.88 8.82 -7.43
N ASN A 128 1.89 7.49 -7.55
CA ASN A 128 0.80 6.63 -7.08
C ASN A 128 0.66 6.69 -5.56
N THR A 129 1.77 6.72 -4.81
CA THR A 129 1.75 6.87 -3.34
C THR A 129 1.19 8.22 -2.92
N ILE A 130 1.59 9.32 -3.58
CA ILE A 130 1.05 10.67 -3.30
C ILE A 130 -0.46 10.73 -3.58
N LEU A 131 -0.93 10.18 -4.71
CA LEU A 131 -2.36 10.10 -5.02
C LEU A 131 -3.13 9.32 -3.95
N LEU A 132 -2.56 8.22 -3.47
CA LEU A 132 -3.16 7.41 -2.41
C LEU A 132 -3.25 8.18 -1.09
N LEU A 133 -2.21 8.94 -0.74
CA LEU A 133 -2.21 9.82 0.43
C LEU A 133 -3.29 10.91 0.32
N TYR A 134 -3.52 11.49 -0.87
CA TYR A 134 -4.62 12.44 -1.08
C TYR A 134 -5.98 11.80 -0.82
N HIS A 135 -6.24 10.63 -1.42
CA HIS A 135 -7.51 9.94 -1.22
C HIS A 135 -7.77 9.55 0.23
N VAL A 136 -6.72 9.13 0.95
CA VAL A 136 -6.80 8.79 2.37
C VAL A 136 -7.02 10.03 3.23
N GLY A 137 -6.31 11.13 2.96
CA GLY A 137 -6.51 12.41 3.63
C GLY A 137 -7.93 12.94 3.44
N ASP A 138 -8.40 12.99 2.20
CA ASP A 138 -9.77 13.40 1.87
C ASP A 138 -10.81 12.52 2.58
N LEU A 139 -10.60 11.20 2.62
CA LEU A 139 -11.48 10.29 3.33
C LEU A 139 -11.53 10.63 4.83
N LEU A 140 -10.39 10.84 5.47
CA LEU A 140 -10.33 11.20 6.89
C LEU A 140 -11.01 12.54 7.17
N LEU A 141 -10.80 13.55 6.32
CA LEU A 141 -11.51 14.84 6.38
C LEU A 141 -13.03 14.64 6.32
N LEU A 142 -13.51 13.90 5.31
CA LEU A 142 -14.94 13.63 5.10
C LEU A 142 -15.56 12.88 6.28
N LYS A 143 -14.78 12.08 7.00
CA LYS A 143 -15.21 11.33 8.18
C LYS A 143 -14.97 12.06 9.51
N GLY A 144 -14.31 13.22 9.48
CA GLY A 144 -14.02 14.04 10.67
C GLY A 144 -12.87 13.51 11.54
N TYR A 145 -11.97 12.68 11.01
CA TYR A 145 -10.81 12.16 11.74
C TYR A 145 -9.58 13.01 11.50
N MET A 146 -9.25 13.91 12.42
CA MET A 146 -8.17 14.89 12.20
C MET A 146 -6.78 14.40 12.62
N ASP A 147 -6.67 13.41 13.51
CA ASP A 147 -5.44 13.04 14.21
C ASP A 147 -4.27 12.67 13.29
N ALA A 148 -4.55 12.03 12.15
CA ALA A 148 -3.53 11.54 11.22
C ALA A 148 -3.11 12.55 10.13
N HIS A 149 -3.72 13.75 10.08
CA HIS A 149 -3.47 14.69 8.97
C HIS A 149 -2.06 15.25 8.95
N SER A 150 -1.50 15.56 10.12
CA SER A 150 -0.12 16.05 10.22
C SER A 150 0.85 15.04 9.61
N ASP A 151 0.68 13.76 9.96
CA ASP A 151 1.50 12.66 9.45
C ASP A 151 1.33 12.48 7.93
N ILE A 152 0.10 12.60 7.41
CA ILE A 152 -0.17 12.53 5.97
C ILE A 152 0.55 13.67 5.23
N TYR A 153 0.44 14.91 5.72
CA TYR A 153 1.12 16.04 5.11
C TYR A 153 2.64 15.91 5.17
N GLU A 154 3.18 15.46 6.31
CA GLU A 154 4.60 15.16 6.43
C GLU A 154 5.05 14.14 5.39
N MET A 155 4.29 13.06 5.21
CA MET A 155 4.60 12.04 4.20
C MET A 155 4.51 12.59 2.77
N MET A 156 3.50 13.39 2.45
CA MET A 156 3.38 14.04 1.14
C MET A 156 4.60 14.94 0.87
N ILE A 157 5.03 15.72 1.86
CA ILE A 157 6.22 16.58 1.75
C ILE A 157 7.45 15.72 1.51
N ARG A 158 7.69 14.67 2.31
CA ARG A 158 8.84 13.76 2.16
C ARG A 158 8.90 13.18 0.74
N PHE A 159 7.79 12.65 0.23
CA PHE A 159 7.74 12.10 -1.13
C PHE A 159 7.96 13.17 -2.22
N CYS A 160 7.46 14.39 -2.03
CA CYS A 160 7.72 15.49 -2.96
C CYS A 160 9.18 15.98 -2.90
N THR A 161 9.78 16.07 -1.72
CA THR A 161 11.17 16.54 -1.56
C THR A 161 12.16 15.53 -2.07
N CYS A 162 11.91 14.23 -1.91
CA CYS A 162 12.77 13.17 -2.46
C CYS A 162 12.80 13.17 -4.00
N LYS A 163 11.74 13.64 -4.67
CA LYS A 163 11.77 13.90 -6.13
C LYS A 163 12.71 15.03 -6.53
N ASN A 164 12.97 15.98 -5.63
CA ASN A 164 13.75 17.19 -5.92
C ASN A 164 15.23 17.07 -5.54
N VAL A 165 15.67 15.96 -4.93
CA VAL A 165 17.09 15.70 -4.66
C VAL A 165 17.72 15.06 -5.90
N SER A 166 17.92 15.87 -6.94
CA SER A 166 18.84 15.56 -8.03
C SER A 166 19.98 16.57 -7.99
N LEU A 167 21.17 16.11 -7.60
CA LEU A 167 22.46 16.74 -7.86
C LEU A 167 23.49 15.65 -8.14
#